data_AF-A0A1Q7EPR8-F1
#
_entry.id   AF-A0A1Q7EPR8-F1
#
_cell.length_a   1.000
_cell.length_b   1.000
_cell.length_c   1.000
_cell.angle_alpha   90.00
_cell.angle_beta   90.00
_cell.angle_gamma   90.00
#
_symmetry.space_group_name_H-M   'P 1'
#
loop_
_entity.id
_entity.type
_entity.pdbx_description
1 polymer ?
#
loop_
_entity_poly.entity_id
_entity_poly.type
_entity_poly.pdbx_seq_one_letter_code
_entity_poly.pdbx_strand_id
1 'polypeptide(L)'
;MWVTGICAGVILAAFAANAQDLKTDRQDIRQDGKDVREDTRDIRQDRRDIRRDTRDLRQDRKDVREDTREIRQDRRDIIKDRQKLRDAYKSGDPAAIKAAREQLEKDRRELRGDVKDRRGDERDVREDRKDRRADERDLREDRQDRREDRRDVRQDRRELNRDSDARRGR
;
A
#
# COMPACT_ATOMS: atom_id res chain seq x y z
N MET A 1 -26.13 75.81 -19.47
CA MET A 1 -25.04 74.82 -19.40
C MET A 1 -25.44 73.76 -18.37
N TRP A 2 -25.69 72.53 -18.81
CA TRP A 2 -26.11 71.41 -17.97
C TRP A 2 -24.88 70.54 -17.66
N VAL A 3 -24.53 70.36 -16.39
CA VAL A 3 -23.71 69.21 -15.96
C VAL A 3 -24.15 68.80 -14.55
N THR A 4 -25.14 67.92 -14.47
CA THR A 4 -25.39 67.10 -13.28
C THR A 4 -25.82 65.72 -13.73
N GLY A 5 -24.99 64.72 -13.49
CA GLY A 5 -25.40 63.33 -13.66
C GLY A 5 -24.23 62.40 -13.86
N ILE A 6 -24.26 61.28 -13.15
CA ILE A 6 -23.37 60.10 -13.22
C ILE A 6 -22.21 60.12 -12.21
N CYS A 7 -22.52 59.87 -10.94
CA CYS A 7 -21.58 59.22 -10.00
C CYS A 7 -22.24 58.10 -9.15
N ALA A 8 -23.56 57.94 -9.15
CA ALA A 8 -24.23 57.00 -8.25
C ALA A 8 -24.23 55.52 -8.72
N GLY A 9 -23.99 55.24 -10.01
CA GLY A 9 -24.07 53.88 -10.56
C GLY A 9 -22.89 52.95 -10.24
N VAL A 10 -21.70 53.51 -10.01
CA VAL A 10 -20.45 52.73 -9.85
C VAL A 10 -20.31 52.15 -8.44
N ILE A 11 -20.85 52.83 -7.42
CA ILE A 11 -20.71 52.41 -6.01
C ILE A 11 -21.56 51.16 -5.71
N LEU A 12 -22.73 51.02 -6.35
CA LEU A 12 -23.64 49.89 -6.13
C LEU A 12 -23.16 48.59 -6.81
N ALA A 13 -22.53 48.69 -7.99
CA ALA A 13 -21.96 47.55 -8.70
C ALA A 13 -20.74 46.96 -7.97
N ALA A 14 -19.88 47.82 -7.39
CA ALA A 14 -18.72 47.38 -6.62
C ALA A 14 -19.09 46.67 -5.30
N PHE A 15 -20.22 47.02 -4.68
CA PHE A 15 -20.71 46.33 -3.46
C PHE A 15 -21.29 44.94 -3.76
N ALA A 16 -22.02 44.81 -4.88
CA ALA A 16 -22.61 43.54 -5.32
C ALA A 16 -21.55 42.53 -5.79
N ALA A 17 -20.54 42.97 -6.56
CA ALA A 17 -19.42 42.14 -6.99
C ALA A 17 -18.64 41.59 -5.78
N ASN A 18 -18.24 42.46 -4.85
CA ASN A 18 -17.51 42.04 -3.66
C ASN A 18 -18.30 41.08 -2.75
N ALA A 19 -19.64 41.17 -2.72
CA ALA A 19 -20.49 40.29 -1.89
C ALA A 19 -20.65 38.89 -2.49
N GLN A 20 -20.51 38.79 -3.82
CA GLN A 20 -20.36 37.50 -4.49
C GLN A 20 -18.99 36.89 -4.17
N ASP A 21 -17.91 37.67 -4.15
CA ASP A 21 -16.55 37.18 -3.83
C ASP A 21 -16.47 36.54 -2.44
N LEU A 22 -16.92 37.22 -1.37
CA LEU A 22 -16.94 36.61 -0.01
C LEU A 22 -17.80 35.33 0.11
N LYS A 23 -18.80 35.18 -0.76
CA LYS A 23 -19.63 33.97 -0.78
C LYS A 23 -18.88 32.84 -1.47
N THR A 24 -18.14 33.15 -2.52
CA THR A 24 -17.24 32.24 -3.24
C THR A 24 -16.11 31.77 -2.33
N ASP A 25 -15.37 32.65 -1.65
CA ASP A 25 -14.30 32.26 -0.71
C ASP A 25 -14.79 31.32 0.39
N ARG A 26 -16.01 31.56 0.91
CA ARG A 26 -16.62 30.69 1.93
C ARG A 26 -17.00 29.33 1.36
N GLN A 27 -17.33 29.27 0.08
CA GLN A 27 -17.64 28.03 -0.61
C GLN A 27 -16.34 27.24 -0.88
N ASP A 28 -15.26 27.92 -1.27
CA ASP A 28 -13.95 27.32 -1.54
C ASP A 28 -13.34 26.75 -0.24
N ILE A 29 -13.32 27.51 0.86
CA ILE A 29 -12.92 27.00 2.19
C ILE A 29 -13.72 25.76 2.62
N ARG A 30 -15.01 25.70 2.24
CA ARG A 30 -15.85 24.53 2.53
C ARG A 30 -15.51 23.34 1.66
N GLN A 31 -15.11 23.58 0.41
CA GLN A 31 -14.72 22.54 -0.52
C GLN A 31 -13.37 21.94 -0.12
N ASP A 32 -12.33 22.75 0.05
CA ASP A 32 -11.03 22.28 0.54
C ASP A 32 -11.16 21.59 1.91
N GLY A 33 -12.07 22.09 2.76
CA GLY A 33 -12.37 21.47 4.04
C GLY A 33 -12.99 20.07 3.94
N LYS A 34 -13.64 19.72 2.82
CA LYS A 34 -14.07 18.35 2.50
C LYS A 34 -12.90 17.55 1.94
N ASP A 35 -12.10 18.14 1.06
CA ASP A 35 -10.98 17.45 0.40
C ASP A 35 -9.95 16.99 1.46
N VAL A 36 -9.58 17.87 2.42
CA VAL A 36 -8.77 17.49 3.61
C VAL A 36 -9.36 16.30 4.39
N ARG A 37 -10.69 16.18 4.46
CA ARG A 37 -11.35 15.07 5.18
C ARG A 37 -11.31 13.78 4.36
N GLU A 38 -11.40 13.88 3.04
CA GLU A 38 -11.27 12.78 2.09
C GLU A 38 -9.86 12.19 2.18
N ASP A 39 -8.80 12.98 1.99
CA ASP A 39 -7.43 12.47 2.12
C ASP A 39 -7.13 11.92 3.51
N THR A 40 -7.80 12.45 4.54
CA THR A 40 -7.65 11.90 5.91
C THR A 40 -8.27 10.51 6.04
N ARG A 41 -9.32 10.20 5.27
CA ARG A 41 -9.89 8.85 5.18
C ARG A 41 -9.00 7.95 4.35
N ASP A 42 -8.48 8.43 3.23
CA ASP A 42 -7.66 7.63 2.32
C ASP A 42 -6.34 7.24 2.99
N ILE A 43 -5.65 8.19 3.64
CA ILE A 43 -4.48 7.92 4.51
C ILE A 43 -4.78 6.88 5.61
N ARG A 44 -6.01 6.81 6.12
CA ARG A 44 -6.38 5.79 7.13
C ARG A 44 -6.58 4.43 6.48
N GLN A 45 -7.07 4.39 5.25
CA GLN A 45 -7.23 3.19 4.45
C GLN A 45 -5.87 2.61 4.05
N ASP A 46 -4.96 3.38 3.44
CA ASP A 46 -3.64 2.84 3.07
C ASP A 46 -2.86 2.33 4.29
N ARG A 47 -3.02 3.01 5.43
CA ARG A 47 -2.41 2.53 6.68
C ARG A 47 -2.96 1.20 7.16
N ARG A 48 -4.22 0.87 6.84
CA ARG A 48 -4.79 -0.45 7.12
C ARG A 48 -4.27 -1.47 6.12
N ASP A 49 -4.18 -1.10 4.85
CA ASP A 49 -3.75 -1.98 3.78
C ASP A 49 -2.26 -2.35 3.95
N ILE A 50 -1.37 -1.38 4.19
CA ILE A 50 0.04 -1.62 4.56
C ILE A 50 0.17 -2.57 5.77
N ARG A 51 -0.71 -2.45 6.77
CA ARG A 51 -0.69 -3.33 7.95
C ARG A 51 -1.09 -4.76 7.61
N ARG A 52 -2.04 -4.92 6.69
CA ARG A 52 -2.47 -6.22 6.17
C ARG A 52 -1.33 -6.85 5.38
N ASP A 53 -0.77 -6.15 4.41
CA ASP A 53 0.36 -6.64 3.60
C ASP A 53 1.59 -6.95 4.45
N THR A 54 1.80 -6.20 5.53
CA THR A 54 2.89 -6.52 6.48
C THR A 54 2.64 -7.82 7.25
N ARG A 55 1.37 -8.14 7.55
CA ARG A 55 0.99 -9.40 8.19
C ARG A 55 1.14 -10.56 7.21
N ASP A 56 0.66 -10.39 5.99
CA ASP A 56 0.69 -11.42 4.94
C ASP A 56 2.16 -11.73 4.61
N LEU A 57 3.01 -10.69 4.42
CA LEU A 57 4.44 -10.88 4.20
C LEU A 57 5.16 -11.60 5.35
N ARG A 58 4.68 -11.42 6.59
CA ARG A 58 5.24 -12.12 7.74
C ARG A 58 4.85 -13.60 7.73
N GLN A 59 3.62 -13.90 7.30
CA GLN A 59 3.11 -15.26 7.17
C GLN A 59 3.86 -16.00 6.07
N ASP A 60 3.95 -15.46 4.85
CA ASP A 60 4.67 -16.13 3.75
C ASP A 60 6.15 -16.34 4.07
N ARG A 61 6.78 -15.40 4.79
CA ARG A 61 8.17 -15.58 5.27
C ARG A 61 8.31 -16.71 6.29
N LYS A 62 7.25 -17.02 7.04
CA LYS A 62 7.23 -18.16 7.95
C LYS A 62 7.12 -19.45 7.14
N ASP A 63 6.27 -19.47 6.12
CA ASP A 63 6.03 -20.64 5.28
C ASP A 63 7.29 -21.00 4.48
N VAL A 64 7.97 -20.03 3.84
CA VAL A 64 9.31 -20.22 3.24
C VAL A 64 10.33 -20.85 4.20
N ARG A 65 10.27 -20.51 5.49
CA ARG A 65 11.18 -21.06 6.52
C ARG A 65 10.82 -22.49 6.88
N GLU A 66 9.54 -22.83 6.88
CA GLU A 66 9.01 -24.17 7.12
C GLU A 66 9.44 -25.10 5.99
N ASP A 67 9.16 -24.75 4.74
CA ASP A 67 9.59 -25.53 3.57
C ASP A 67 11.12 -25.69 3.52
N THR A 68 11.86 -24.65 3.92
CA THR A 68 13.33 -24.76 4.00
C THR A 68 13.79 -25.78 5.04
N ARG A 69 13.03 -26.00 6.12
CA ARG A 69 13.33 -27.05 7.10
C ARG A 69 12.96 -28.43 6.57
N GLU A 70 11.83 -28.57 5.89
CA GLU A 70 11.38 -29.81 5.27
C GLU A 70 12.37 -30.28 4.20
N ILE A 71 12.74 -29.39 3.26
CA ILE A 71 13.81 -29.62 2.28
C ILE A 71 15.12 -30.10 2.92
N ARG A 72 15.47 -29.60 4.11
CA ARG A 72 16.69 -30.03 4.83
C ARG A 72 16.52 -31.41 5.46
N GLN A 73 15.32 -31.76 5.91
CA GLN A 73 15.00 -33.09 6.40
C GLN A 73 15.05 -34.11 5.27
N ASP A 74 14.35 -33.85 4.16
CA ASP A 74 14.34 -34.71 2.98
C ASP A 74 15.74 -34.97 2.43
N ARG A 75 16.58 -33.93 2.40
CA ARG A 75 18.00 -34.10 2.00
C ARG A 75 18.76 -35.04 2.94
N ARG A 76 18.48 -35.02 4.24
CA ARG A 76 19.11 -35.96 5.20
C ARG A 76 18.60 -37.37 4.99
N ASP A 77 17.32 -37.55 4.71
CA ASP A 77 16.73 -38.87 4.51
C ASP A 77 17.20 -39.50 3.19
N ILE A 78 17.27 -38.71 2.10
CA ILE A 78 17.92 -39.10 0.85
C ILE A 78 19.38 -39.56 1.06
N ILE A 79 20.14 -38.90 1.94
CA ILE A 79 21.52 -39.31 2.24
C ILE A 79 21.54 -40.69 2.92
N LYS A 80 20.67 -40.92 3.92
CA LYS A 80 20.56 -42.22 4.60
C LYS A 80 20.13 -43.30 3.62
N ASP A 81 19.19 -43.01 2.75
CA ASP A 81 18.67 -43.99 1.79
C ASP A 81 19.66 -44.32 0.69
N ARG A 82 20.49 -43.34 0.28
CA ARG A 82 21.66 -43.64 -0.56
C ARG A 82 22.65 -44.59 0.12
N GLN A 83 22.85 -44.45 1.43
CA GLN A 83 23.69 -45.39 2.20
C GLN A 83 23.06 -46.78 2.25
N LYS A 84 21.76 -46.88 2.60
CA LYS A 84 21.02 -48.15 2.59
C LYS A 84 21.06 -48.83 1.22
N LEU A 85 20.87 -48.07 0.14
CA LEU A 85 20.94 -48.59 -1.22
C LEU A 85 22.35 -49.14 -1.53
N ARG A 86 23.41 -48.43 -1.11
CA ARG A 86 24.79 -48.93 -1.25
C ARG A 86 25.01 -50.23 -0.49
N ASP A 87 24.49 -50.34 0.73
CA ASP A 87 24.65 -51.56 1.53
C ASP A 87 23.81 -52.72 0.98
N ALA A 88 22.61 -52.44 0.45
CA ALA A 88 21.81 -53.41 -0.27
C ALA A 88 22.56 -53.95 -1.51
N TYR A 89 23.24 -53.08 -2.27
CA TYR A 89 24.10 -53.52 -3.38
C TYR A 89 25.23 -54.45 -2.92
N LYS A 90 25.84 -54.20 -1.76
CA LYS A 90 26.89 -55.10 -1.21
C LYS A 90 26.33 -56.45 -0.78
N SER A 91 25.08 -56.49 -0.31
CA SER A 91 24.43 -57.75 0.09
C SER A 91 24.12 -58.66 -1.09
N GLY A 92 23.99 -58.11 -2.30
CA GLY A 92 23.60 -58.84 -3.51
C GLY A 92 22.12 -59.26 -3.54
N ASP A 93 21.32 -58.94 -2.53
CA ASP A 93 19.89 -59.25 -2.49
C ASP A 93 19.09 -58.30 -3.41
N PRO A 94 18.50 -58.80 -4.51
CA PRO A 94 17.72 -57.97 -5.42
C PRO A 94 16.46 -57.37 -4.78
N ALA A 95 15.87 -58.04 -3.78
CA ALA A 95 14.69 -57.52 -3.08
C ALA A 95 15.06 -56.31 -2.21
N ALA A 96 16.15 -56.39 -1.45
CA ALA A 96 16.68 -55.28 -0.66
C ALA A 96 17.06 -54.07 -1.53
N ILE A 97 17.69 -54.30 -2.68
CA ILE A 97 18.06 -53.23 -3.63
C ILE A 97 16.80 -52.54 -4.17
N LYS A 98 15.79 -53.31 -4.56
CA LYS A 98 14.52 -52.77 -5.05
C LYS A 98 13.84 -51.90 -3.97
N ALA A 99 13.73 -52.41 -2.75
CA ALA A 99 13.10 -51.68 -1.64
C ALA A 99 13.85 -50.37 -1.31
N ALA A 100 15.18 -50.41 -1.22
CA ALA A 100 15.99 -49.22 -0.96
C ALA A 100 15.89 -48.18 -2.09
N ARG A 101 15.79 -48.63 -3.35
CA ARG A 101 15.59 -47.75 -4.50
C ARG A 101 14.21 -47.10 -4.48
N GLU A 102 13.16 -47.87 -4.17
CA GLU A 102 11.80 -47.35 -4.07
C GLU A 102 11.69 -46.28 -2.97
N GLN A 103 12.31 -46.50 -1.81
CA GLN A 103 12.31 -45.49 -0.75
C GLN A 103 13.07 -44.23 -1.20
N LEU A 104 14.26 -44.37 -1.78
CA LEU A 104 15.02 -43.23 -2.29
C LEU A 104 14.25 -42.42 -3.34
N GLU A 105 13.43 -43.07 -4.17
CA GLU A 105 12.57 -42.39 -5.13
C GLU A 105 11.38 -41.67 -4.47
N LYS A 106 10.85 -42.18 -3.36
CA LYS A 106 9.82 -41.48 -2.57
C LYS A 106 10.37 -40.20 -1.96
N ASP A 107 11.48 -40.28 -1.23
CA ASP A 107 12.12 -39.11 -0.61
C ASP A 107 12.52 -38.05 -1.66
N ARG A 108 12.90 -38.47 -2.88
CA ARG A 108 13.16 -37.54 -3.99
C ARG A 108 11.90 -36.84 -4.52
N ARG A 109 10.75 -37.51 -4.49
CA ARG A 109 9.46 -36.93 -4.89
C ARG A 109 8.98 -35.93 -3.84
N GLU A 110 9.11 -36.28 -2.56
CA GLU A 110 8.83 -35.39 -1.43
C GLU A 110 9.69 -34.13 -1.54
N LEU A 111 11.02 -34.27 -1.69
CA LEU A 111 11.91 -33.11 -1.85
C LEU A 111 11.52 -32.22 -3.04
N ARG A 112 11.02 -32.82 -4.13
CA ARG A 112 10.56 -32.06 -5.29
C ARG A 112 9.26 -31.30 -5.00
N GLY A 113 8.37 -31.87 -4.19
CA GLY A 113 7.18 -31.24 -3.63
C GLY A 113 7.57 -30.01 -2.84
N ASP A 114 8.34 -30.17 -1.76
CA ASP A 114 8.73 -29.06 -0.88
C ASP A 114 9.49 -27.96 -1.62
N VAL A 115 10.33 -28.32 -2.60
CA VAL A 115 11.03 -27.33 -3.44
C VAL A 115 10.05 -26.54 -4.32
N LYS A 116 8.96 -27.17 -4.78
CA LYS A 116 7.92 -26.50 -5.54
C LYS A 116 7.10 -25.58 -4.64
N ASP A 117 6.75 -26.04 -3.45
CA ASP A 117 5.96 -25.27 -2.48
C ASP A 117 6.75 -24.05 -2.02
N ARG A 118 8.05 -24.20 -1.71
CA ARG A 118 8.92 -23.06 -1.38
C ARG A 118 9.01 -22.02 -2.49
N ARG A 119 8.97 -22.47 -3.75
CA ARG A 119 8.95 -21.56 -4.90
C ARG A 119 7.58 -20.89 -5.07
N GLY A 120 6.51 -21.48 -4.57
CA GLY A 120 5.20 -20.86 -4.41
C GLY A 120 5.28 -19.74 -3.39
N ASP A 121 5.66 -20.05 -2.16
CA ASP A 121 5.75 -19.08 -1.07
C ASP A 121 6.74 -17.93 -1.39
N GLU A 122 7.85 -18.21 -2.08
CA GLU A 122 8.76 -17.16 -2.54
C GLU A 122 8.15 -16.21 -3.58
N ARG A 123 7.14 -16.65 -4.35
CA ARG A 123 6.36 -15.78 -5.25
C ARG A 123 5.40 -14.94 -4.43
N ASP A 124 4.69 -15.53 -3.48
CA ASP A 124 3.74 -14.81 -2.62
C ASP A 124 4.45 -13.70 -1.84
N VAL A 125 5.63 -13.99 -1.25
CA VAL A 125 6.52 -12.98 -0.63
C VAL A 125 6.88 -11.82 -1.58
N ARG A 126 6.96 -12.05 -2.90
CA ARG A 126 7.26 -11.00 -3.88
C ARG A 126 6.03 -10.17 -4.22
N GLU A 127 4.86 -10.81 -4.32
CA GLU A 127 3.58 -10.16 -4.57
C GLU A 127 3.21 -9.25 -3.39
N ASP A 128 3.24 -9.76 -2.17
CA ASP A 128 3.02 -8.97 -0.95
C ASP A 128 3.97 -7.77 -0.80
N ARG A 129 5.22 -7.91 -1.26
CA ARG A 129 6.16 -6.77 -1.27
C ARG A 129 5.80 -5.74 -2.32
N LYS A 130 5.22 -6.16 -3.44
CA LYS A 130 4.80 -5.26 -4.51
C LYS A 130 3.57 -4.49 -4.07
N ASP A 131 2.60 -5.16 -3.47
CA ASP A 131 1.36 -4.56 -2.99
C ASP A 131 1.67 -3.55 -1.87
N ARG A 132 2.48 -3.94 -0.88
CA ARG A 132 2.89 -2.98 0.17
C ARG A 132 3.60 -1.75 -0.38
N ARG A 133 4.37 -1.90 -1.47
CA ARG A 133 5.05 -0.78 -2.12
C ARG A 133 4.09 0.12 -2.90
N ALA A 134 2.98 -0.42 -3.39
CA ALA A 134 1.91 0.36 -3.99
C ALA A 134 1.21 1.18 -2.90
N ASP A 135 0.75 0.53 -1.83
CA ASP A 135 0.09 1.23 -0.72
C ASP A 135 0.99 2.29 -0.06
N GLU A 136 2.30 2.03 0.03
CA GLU A 136 3.27 3.02 0.53
C GLU A 136 3.40 4.26 -0.39
N ARG A 137 3.16 4.11 -1.70
CA ARG A 137 3.11 5.24 -2.65
C ARG A 137 1.79 5.99 -2.51
N ASP A 138 0.68 5.29 -2.47
CA ASP A 138 -0.65 5.89 -2.33
C ASP A 138 -0.70 6.73 -1.03
N LEU A 139 -0.22 6.15 0.08
CA LEU A 139 -0.07 6.87 1.35
C LEU A 139 0.83 8.11 1.29
N ARG A 140 1.79 8.14 0.36
CA ARG A 140 2.65 9.31 0.15
C ARG A 140 1.93 10.38 -0.66
N GLU A 141 1.18 9.99 -1.66
CA GLU A 141 0.36 10.85 -2.53
C GLU A 141 -0.74 11.52 -1.70
N ASP A 142 -1.57 10.76 -0.98
CA ASP A 142 -2.63 11.34 -0.13
C ASP A 142 -2.07 12.27 0.97
N ARG A 143 -0.86 11.99 1.45
CA ARG A 143 -0.19 12.87 2.42
C ARG A 143 0.27 14.17 1.79
N GLN A 144 0.61 14.16 0.51
CA GLN A 144 0.95 15.35 -0.25
C GLN A 144 -0.31 16.15 -0.53
N ASP A 145 -1.37 15.52 -1.04
CA ASP A 145 -2.66 16.17 -1.34
C ASP A 145 -3.22 16.86 -0.10
N ARG A 146 -3.27 16.14 1.03
CA ARG A 146 -3.69 16.73 2.31
C ARG A 146 -2.82 17.89 2.79
N ARG A 147 -1.56 17.97 2.37
CA ARG A 147 -0.71 19.13 2.69
C ARG A 147 -1.05 20.31 1.79
N GLU A 148 -1.40 20.06 0.53
CA GLU A 148 -1.82 21.05 -0.46
C GLU A 148 -3.19 21.62 -0.07
N ASP A 149 -4.20 20.79 0.15
CA ASP A 149 -5.52 21.26 0.59
C ASP A 149 -5.46 22.04 1.90
N ARG A 150 -4.59 21.63 2.84
CA ARG A 150 -4.38 22.38 4.09
C ARG A 150 -3.70 23.73 3.86
N ARG A 151 -2.91 23.89 2.79
CA ARG A 151 -2.37 25.19 2.39
C ARG A 151 -3.47 26.05 1.79
N ASP A 152 -4.34 25.48 0.97
CA ASP A 152 -5.41 26.21 0.28
C ASP A 152 -6.45 26.72 1.28
N VAL A 153 -6.91 25.87 2.21
CA VAL A 153 -7.74 26.30 3.36
C VAL A 153 -7.10 27.47 4.13
N ARG A 154 -5.77 27.50 4.25
CA ARG A 154 -5.07 28.59 4.96
C ARG A 154 -4.97 29.86 4.12
N GLN A 155 -4.79 29.73 2.81
CA GLN A 155 -4.73 30.85 1.88
C GLN A 155 -6.10 31.51 1.79
N ASP A 156 -7.14 30.74 1.51
CA ASP A 156 -8.51 31.25 1.38
C ASP A 156 -9.00 31.90 2.67
N ARG A 157 -8.68 31.32 3.83
CA ARG A 157 -8.99 31.96 5.13
C ARG A 157 -8.28 33.30 5.31
N ARG A 158 -7.06 33.47 4.79
CA ARG A 158 -6.35 34.75 4.86
C ARG A 158 -6.98 35.77 3.93
N GLU A 159 -7.38 35.36 2.74
CA GLU A 159 -8.05 36.20 1.75
C GLU A 159 -9.42 36.66 2.25
N LEU A 160 -10.26 35.73 2.71
CA LEU A 160 -11.54 36.02 3.35
C LEU A 160 -11.41 37.02 4.49
N ASN A 161 -10.38 36.88 5.34
CA ASN A 161 -10.13 37.80 6.45
C ASN A 161 -9.75 39.19 5.94
N ARG A 162 -8.85 39.30 4.96
CA ARG A 162 -8.48 40.58 4.34
C ARG A 162 -9.69 41.28 3.74
N ASP A 163 -10.54 40.55 3.04
CA ASP A 163 -11.74 41.11 2.39
C ASP A 163 -12.80 41.51 3.41
N SER A 164 -12.92 40.75 4.49
CA SER A 164 -13.79 41.09 5.62
C SER A 164 -13.31 42.34 6.36
N ASP A 165 -12.00 42.48 6.58
CA ASP A 165 -11.41 43.64 7.26
C ASP A 165 -11.48 44.91 6.40
N ALA A 166 -11.26 44.78 5.08
CA ALA A 166 -11.43 45.86 4.11
C ALA A 166 -12.86 46.38 4.01
N ARG A 167 -13.86 45.62 4.49
CA ARG A 167 -15.26 46.05 4.65
C ARG A 167 -15.54 46.69 6.00
N ARG A 168 -14.93 46.21 7.09
CA ARG A 168 -15.15 46.74 8.44
C ARG A 168 -14.48 48.10 8.67
N GLY A 169 -13.42 48.39 7.93
CA GLY A 169 -12.68 49.66 8.00
C GLY A 169 -13.15 50.75 7.03
N ARG A 170 -14.26 50.56 6.32
CA ARG A 170 -14.91 51.58 5.47
C ARG A 170 -16.15 52.17 6.12
#